data_AF-A0A2N6EXY8-F1
#
_entry.id   AF-A0A2N6EXY8-F1
#
_cell.length_a   1.000
_cell.length_b   1.000
_cell.length_c   1.000
_cell.angle_alpha   90.00
_cell.angle_beta   90.00
_cell.angle_gamma   90.00
#
_symmetry.space_group_name_H-M   'P 1'
#
loop_
_entity.id
_entity.type
_entity.pdbx_description
1 polymer ?
#
loop_
_entity_poly.entity_id
_entity_poly.type
_entity_poly.pdbx_seq_one_letter_code
_entity_poly.pdbx_strand_id
1 'polypeptide(L)'
;MELLQLFFFYLVAFVAVVSGFCVISCKNPINSAISLVMTFFCLAIFYVMLHAPFMAAVQIMVYAGAIMVLIIFVMMLLNQGSEVIARYRHAVTGAFIAAVLMLIQVVVILKNGGVSGMVGPNTAEVVESVGHTELIGQAMFTDFLLPFEIASILLLVAIVGAVVLAKREV
;
A
#
# COMPACT_ATOMS: atom_id res chain seq x y z
N MET A 1 0.46 -4.61 -28.81
CA MET A 1 -0.20 -4.22 -27.54
C MET A 1 0.78 -4.29 -26.37
N GLU A 2 1.63 -5.32 -26.31
CA GLU A 2 2.75 -5.46 -25.34
C GLU A 2 3.60 -4.19 -25.12
N LEU A 3 4.09 -3.55 -26.20
CA LEU A 3 5.01 -2.41 -26.08
C LEU A 3 4.38 -1.19 -25.38
N LEU A 4 3.08 -0.95 -25.61
CA LEU A 4 2.35 0.15 -24.99
C LEU A 4 2.15 -0.12 -23.50
N GLN A 5 1.76 -1.34 -23.14
CA GLN A 5 1.62 -1.76 -21.74
C GLN A 5 2.96 -1.68 -21.00
N LEU A 6 4.05 -2.11 -21.64
CA LEU A 6 5.40 -2.04 -21.08
C LEU A 6 5.84 -0.59 -20.86
N PHE A 7 5.56 0.30 -21.82
CA PHE A 7 5.81 1.73 -21.68
C PHE A 7 5.03 2.35 -20.51
N PHE A 8 3.72 2.09 -20.42
CA PHE A 8 2.90 2.55 -19.30
C PHE A 8 3.39 1.98 -17.96
N PHE A 9 3.81 0.72 -17.93
CA PHE A 9 4.33 0.09 -16.73
C PHE A 9 5.58 0.82 -16.22
N TYR A 10 6.56 1.05 -17.10
CA TYR A 10 7.79 1.76 -16.73
C TYR A 10 7.54 3.22 -16.35
N LEU A 11 6.61 3.90 -17.02
CA LEU A 11 6.20 5.25 -16.69
C LEU A 11 5.60 5.31 -15.28
N VAL A 12 4.62 4.46 -14.99
CA VAL A 12 3.95 4.41 -13.68
C VAL A 12 4.94 3.96 -12.60
N ALA A 13 5.85 3.02 -12.89
CA ALA A 13 6.91 2.61 -11.98
C ALA A 13 7.86 3.75 -11.63
N PHE A 14 8.27 4.52 -12.63
CA PHE A 14 9.10 5.68 -12.41
C PHE A 14 8.41 6.71 -11.51
N VAL A 15 7.14 7.03 -11.78
CA VAL A 15 6.35 7.95 -10.94
C VAL A 15 6.15 7.39 -9.52
N ALA A 16 5.91 6.09 -9.37
CA ALA A 16 5.76 5.44 -8.07
C ALA A 16 7.04 5.54 -7.23
N VAL A 17 8.21 5.29 -7.82
CA VAL A 17 9.51 5.39 -7.13
C VAL A 17 9.83 6.84 -6.76
N VAL A 18 9.63 7.78 -7.69
CA VAL A 18 9.87 9.21 -7.44
C VAL A 18 8.93 9.75 -6.37
N SER A 19 7.64 9.42 -6.42
CA SER A 19 6.67 9.82 -5.39
C SER A 19 7.03 9.23 -4.02
N GLY A 20 7.38 7.94 -3.95
CA GLY A 20 7.85 7.30 -2.71
C GLY A 20 9.12 7.95 -2.14
N PHE A 21 10.07 8.33 -2.99
CA PHE A 21 11.25 9.09 -2.56
C PHE A 21 10.88 10.50 -2.05
N CYS A 22 9.91 11.14 -2.68
CA CYS A 22 9.39 12.45 -2.29
C CYS A 22 8.75 12.41 -0.89
N VAL A 23 8.05 11.32 -0.53
CA VAL A 23 7.46 11.13 0.82
C VAL A 23 8.51 11.33 1.91
N ILE A 24 9.71 10.76 1.75
CA ILE A 24 10.77 10.81 2.76
C ILE A 24 11.58 12.12 2.66
N SER A 25 11.72 12.69 1.47
CA SER A 25 12.52 13.90 1.24
C SER A 25 11.80 15.19 1.63
N CYS A 26 10.47 15.17 1.69
CA CYS A 26 9.67 16.36 2.00
C CYS A 26 9.78 16.79 3.46
N LYS A 27 10.10 18.07 3.69
CA LYS A 27 10.13 18.67 5.04
C LYS A 27 8.74 18.90 5.63
N ASN A 28 7.76 19.22 4.76
CA ASN A 28 6.39 19.50 5.20
C ASN A 28 5.58 18.18 5.23
N PRO A 29 4.99 17.80 6.38
CA PRO A 29 4.21 16.57 6.52
C PRO A 29 3.06 16.46 5.52
N ILE A 30 2.39 17.58 5.21
CA ILE A 30 1.30 17.61 4.22
C ILE A 30 1.80 17.24 2.82
N ASN A 31 2.96 17.75 2.40
CA ASN A 31 3.52 17.44 1.07
C ASN A 31 4.01 15.99 0.99
N SER A 32 4.56 15.47 2.09
CA SER A 32 4.88 14.05 2.24
C SER A 32 3.63 13.18 2.08
N ALA A 33 2.52 13.58 2.73
CA ALA A 33 1.24 12.89 2.65
C ALA A 33 0.65 12.87 1.23
N ILE A 34 0.65 14.00 0.54
CA ILE A 34 0.16 14.10 -0.85
C ILE A 34 1.03 13.25 -1.79
N SER A 35 2.34 13.22 -1.57
CA SER A 35 3.25 12.34 -2.33
C SER A 35 2.92 10.86 -2.11
N LEU A 36 2.53 10.47 -0.89
CA LEU A 36 2.12 9.10 -0.57
C LEU A 36 0.80 8.72 -1.23
N VAL A 37 -0.17 9.65 -1.27
CA VAL A 37 -1.42 9.50 -2.04
C VAL A 37 -1.10 9.18 -3.50
N MET A 38 -0.15 9.92 -4.09
CA MET A 38 0.28 9.68 -5.48
C MET A 38 0.85 8.27 -5.66
N THR A 39 1.66 7.78 -4.72
CA THR A 39 2.16 6.39 -4.76
C THR A 39 1.02 5.37 -4.68
N PHE A 40 0.00 5.58 -3.85
CA PHE A 40 -1.17 4.70 -3.79
C PHE A 40 -2.00 4.69 -5.08
N PHE A 41 -2.11 5.82 -5.78
CA PHE A 41 -2.71 5.85 -7.11
C PHE A 41 -1.88 5.07 -8.13
N CYS A 42 -0.55 5.18 -8.11
CA CYS A 42 0.30 4.35 -8.95
C CYS A 42 0.13 2.86 -8.67
N LEU A 43 0.00 2.45 -7.41
CA LEU A 43 -0.29 1.06 -7.04
C LEU A 43 -1.67 0.60 -7.56
N ALA A 44 -2.69 1.46 -7.49
CA ALA A 44 -4.00 1.15 -8.06
C ALA A 44 -3.92 0.92 -9.58
N ILE A 45 -3.13 1.73 -10.29
CA ILE A 45 -2.88 1.53 -11.72
C ILE A 45 -2.18 0.19 -11.96
N PHE A 46 -1.18 -0.18 -11.16
CA PHE A 46 -0.54 -1.49 -11.27
C PHE A 46 -1.51 -2.65 -11.06
N TYR A 47 -2.45 -2.55 -10.12
CA TYR A 47 -3.48 -3.57 -9.94
C TYR A 47 -4.38 -3.69 -11.17
N VAL A 48 -4.77 -2.58 -11.81
CA VAL A 48 -5.51 -2.63 -13.07
C VAL A 48 -4.69 -3.29 -14.18
N MET A 49 -3.39 -2.98 -14.28
CA MET A 49 -2.49 -3.59 -15.27
C MET A 49 -2.28 -5.10 -15.03
N LEU A 50 -2.36 -5.55 -13.78
CA LEU A 50 -2.31 -6.96 -13.39
C LEU A 50 -3.68 -7.66 -13.49
N HIS A 51 -4.67 -7.04 -14.15
CA HIS A 51 -6.03 -7.55 -14.28
C HIS A 51 -6.74 -7.79 -12.94
N ALA A 52 -6.40 -7.04 -11.88
CA ALA A 52 -7.00 -7.14 -10.55
C ALA A 52 -7.88 -5.92 -10.20
N PRO A 53 -9.06 -5.76 -10.81
CA PRO A 53 -9.90 -4.56 -10.66
C PRO A 53 -10.45 -4.37 -9.24
N PHE A 54 -10.80 -5.46 -8.54
CA PHE A 54 -11.27 -5.39 -7.16
C PHE A 54 -10.20 -4.80 -6.23
N MET A 55 -8.95 -5.27 -6.35
CA MET A 55 -7.82 -4.76 -5.54
C MET A 55 -7.54 -3.29 -5.85
N ALA A 56 -7.62 -2.88 -7.13
CA ALA A 56 -7.48 -1.49 -7.52
C ALA A 56 -8.56 -0.60 -6.86
N ALA A 57 -9.82 -1.05 -6.86
CA ALA A 57 -10.92 -0.31 -6.24
C ALA A 57 -10.74 -0.18 -4.72
N VAL A 58 -10.38 -1.27 -4.03
CA VAL A 58 -10.09 -1.26 -2.59
C VAL A 58 -8.90 -0.35 -2.26
N GLN A 59 -7.85 -0.35 -3.09
CA GLN A 59 -6.70 0.54 -2.93
C GLN A 59 -7.11 2.02 -2.91
N ILE A 60 -8.02 2.40 -3.81
CA ILE A 60 -8.51 3.79 -3.89
C ILE A 60 -9.46 4.09 -2.72
N MET A 61 -10.43 3.23 -2.44
CA MET A 61 -11.45 3.48 -1.41
C MET A 61 -10.87 3.50 0.02
N VAL A 62 -10.04 2.52 0.35
CA VAL A 62 -9.56 2.31 1.72
C VAL A 62 -8.26 3.08 1.97
N TYR A 63 -7.23 2.85 1.15
CA TYR A 63 -5.91 3.43 1.39
C TYR A 63 -5.85 4.90 0.99
N ALA A 64 -6.11 5.23 -0.28
CA ALA A 64 -6.07 6.61 -0.74
C ALA A 64 -7.24 7.46 -0.21
N GLY A 65 -8.42 6.84 -0.04
CA GLY A 65 -9.63 7.48 0.45
C GLY A 65 -9.65 7.62 1.97
N ALA A 66 -10.02 6.57 2.69
CA ALA A 66 -10.27 6.66 4.13
C ALA A 66 -9.01 6.90 4.98
N ILE A 67 -8.00 6.04 4.83
CA ILE A 67 -6.81 6.05 5.68
C ILE A 67 -6.02 7.34 5.46
N MET A 68 -5.75 7.69 4.21
CA MET A 68 -4.88 8.82 3.92
C MET A 68 -5.52 10.17 4.26
N VAL A 69 -6.84 10.31 4.07
CA VAL A 69 -7.57 11.52 4.52
C VAL A 69 -7.52 11.66 6.03
N LEU A 70 -7.70 10.56 6.79
CA LEU A 70 -7.58 10.57 8.25
C LEU A 70 -6.15 10.98 8.69
N ILE A 71 -5.13 10.40 8.05
CA ILE A 71 -3.72 10.74 8.35
C ILE A 71 -3.43 12.20 8.05
N ILE A 72 -3.88 12.73 6.91
CA ILE A 72 -3.71 14.15 6.55
C ILE A 72 -4.41 15.04 7.59
N PHE A 73 -5.64 14.73 7.97
CA PHE A 73 -6.39 15.49 8.97
C PHE A 73 -5.64 15.53 10.32
N VAL A 74 -5.17 14.38 10.80
CA VAL A 74 -4.42 14.27 12.05
C VAL A 74 -3.09 15.03 11.98
N MET A 75 -2.34 14.90 10.88
CA MET A 75 -1.08 15.63 10.70
C MET A 75 -1.27 17.15 10.57
N MET A 76 -2.41 17.61 10.03
CA MET A 76 -2.73 19.03 9.98
C MET A 76 -3.07 19.58 11.38
N LEU A 77 -3.78 18.80 12.20
CA LEU A 77 -4.06 19.19 13.60
C LEU A 77 -2.80 19.18 14.47
N LEU A 78 -1.92 18.20 14.25
CA LEU A 78 -0.63 18.10 14.91
C LEU A 78 0.38 19.04 14.24
N ASN A 79 0.32 20.33 14.58
CA ASN A 79 1.28 21.33 14.13
C ASN A 79 2.68 21.07 14.72
N GLN A 80 3.44 20.15 14.11
CA GLN A 80 4.82 19.90 14.51
C GLN A 80 5.74 20.95 13.87
N GLY A 81 6.18 21.91 14.70
CA GLY A 81 7.26 22.82 14.35
C GLY A 81 8.51 22.05 13.95
N SER A 82 9.13 22.44 12.83
CA SER A 82 10.27 21.77 12.24
C SER A 82 11.53 21.93 13.09
N GLU A 83 11.70 21.15 14.15
CA GLU A 83 12.95 21.06 14.89
C GLU A 83 13.43 19.61 15.01
N VAL A 84 14.17 19.16 13.98
CA VAL A 84 15.13 18.07 14.16
C VAL A 84 16.40 18.42 13.39
N ILE A 85 17.23 19.26 14.01
CA ILE A 85 18.57 19.60 13.51
C ILE A 85 19.58 18.58 14.05
N ALA A 86 20.19 17.84 13.10
CA ALA A 86 21.58 17.39 13.10
C ALA A 86 22.10 16.32 14.10
N ARG A 87 21.28 15.43 14.68
CA ARG A 87 21.83 14.39 15.60
C ARG A 87 22.08 12.99 15.02
N TYR A 88 21.82 12.74 13.74
CA TYR A 88 21.72 11.38 13.22
C TYR A 88 22.61 11.04 12.00
N ARG A 89 23.75 11.72 11.80
CA ARG A 89 24.63 11.44 10.64
C ARG A 89 25.06 9.96 10.56
N HIS A 90 25.35 9.31 11.69
CA HIS A 90 25.66 7.87 11.73
C HIS A 90 24.44 6.96 11.47
N ALA A 91 23.23 7.39 11.84
CA ALA A 91 22.03 6.62 11.57
C ALA A 91 21.62 6.70 10.09
N VAL A 92 21.91 7.82 9.40
CA VAL A 92 21.71 7.92 7.94
C VAL A 92 22.63 6.95 7.20
N THR A 93 23.89 6.83 7.61
CA THR A 93 24.83 5.85 7.02
C THR A 93 24.38 4.41 7.28
N GLY A 94 23.94 4.11 8.51
CA GLY A 94 23.38 2.79 8.85
C GLY A 94 22.12 2.45 8.04
N ALA A 95 21.19 3.41 7.90
CA ALA A 95 19.98 3.24 7.09
C ALA A 95 20.30 3.04 5.61
N PHE A 96 21.30 3.74 5.07
CA PHE A 96 21.75 3.57 3.69
C PHE A 96 22.35 2.17 3.46
N ILE A 97 23.22 1.71 4.36
CA ILE A 97 23.79 0.35 4.28
C ILE A 97 22.67 -0.69 4.36
N ALA A 98 21.72 -0.54 5.28
CA ALA A 98 20.57 -1.44 5.41
C ALA A 98 19.71 -1.47 4.14
N ALA A 99 19.42 -0.29 3.54
CA ALA A 99 18.66 -0.20 2.30
C ALA A 99 19.38 -0.88 1.14
N VAL A 100 20.70 -0.69 1.00
CA VAL A 100 21.51 -1.35 -0.03
C VAL A 100 21.55 -2.86 0.17
N LEU A 101 21.77 -3.33 1.41
CA LEU A 101 21.75 -4.76 1.72
C LEU A 101 20.39 -5.39 1.43
N MET A 102 19.29 -4.71 1.76
CA MET A 102 17.94 -5.16 1.45
C MET A 102 17.71 -5.24 -0.07
N LEU A 103 18.17 -4.25 -0.83
CA LEU A 103 18.08 -4.26 -2.30
C LEU A 103 18.87 -5.42 -2.90
N ILE A 104 20.09 -5.67 -2.41
CA ILE A 104 20.91 -6.81 -2.84
C ILE A 104 20.19 -8.12 -2.55
N GLN A 105 19.60 -8.29 -1.36
CA GLN A 105 18.84 -9.49 -1.04
C GLN A 105 17.66 -9.71 -1.98
N VAL A 106 16.87 -8.67 -2.26
CA VAL A 106 15.76 -8.75 -3.21
C VAL A 106 16.25 -9.18 -4.60
N VAL A 107 17.36 -8.61 -5.09
CA VAL A 107 17.93 -8.99 -6.40
C VAL A 107 18.45 -10.42 -6.40
N VAL A 108 19.09 -10.88 -5.33
CA VAL A 108 19.57 -12.26 -5.21
C VAL A 108 18.39 -13.24 -5.18
N ILE A 109 17.34 -12.94 -4.43
CA ILE A 109 16.12 -13.76 -4.38
C ILE A 109 15.46 -13.80 -5.75
N LEU A 110 15.37 -12.69 -6.48
CA LEU A 110 14.76 -12.67 -7.82
C LEU A 110 15.58 -13.43 -8.87
N LYS A 111 16.92 -13.50 -8.71
CA LYS A 111 17.80 -14.23 -9.64
C LYS A 111 17.89 -15.73 -9.33
N ASN A 112 17.90 -16.09 -8.03
CA ASN A 112 18.11 -17.47 -7.58
C ASN A 112 16.81 -18.19 -7.27
N GLY A 113 15.79 -17.47 -6.79
CA GLY A 113 14.44 -17.96 -6.64
C GLY A 113 13.78 -17.94 -8.00
N GLY A 114 13.49 -19.12 -8.56
CA GLY A 114 12.56 -19.20 -9.67
C GLY A 114 11.29 -18.50 -9.22
N VAL A 115 10.90 -17.43 -9.92
CA VAL A 115 9.58 -16.81 -9.77
C VAL A 115 8.60 -17.81 -10.37
N SER A 116 8.40 -18.93 -9.68
CA SER A 116 7.23 -19.77 -9.87
C SER A 116 6.12 -18.92 -9.31
N GLY A 117 5.56 -18.06 -10.17
CA GLY A 117 4.27 -17.47 -9.91
C GLY A 117 3.36 -18.64 -9.60
N MET A 118 3.01 -18.80 -8.33
CA MET A 118 1.99 -19.76 -7.94
C MET A 118 0.75 -19.35 -8.71
N VAL A 119 0.52 -20.01 -9.84
CA VAL A 119 -0.69 -19.84 -10.62
C VAL A 119 -1.77 -20.37 -9.70
N GLY A 120 -2.66 -19.48 -9.28
CA GLY A 120 -3.81 -19.88 -8.48
C GLY A 120 -4.60 -20.97 -9.21
N PRO A 121 -5.42 -21.75 -8.49
CA PRO A 121 -6.19 -22.85 -9.09
C PRO A 121 -7.20 -22.38 -10.15
N ASN A 122 -7.48 -21.07 -10.22
CA ASN A 122 -8.43 -20.48 -11.15
C ASN A 122 -7.73 -20.05 -12.44
N THR A 123 -8.13 -20.67 -13.55
CA THR A 123 -7.73 -20.28 -14.91
C THR A 123 -8.40 -18.96 -15.31
N ALA A 124 -7.76 -18.21 -16.21
CA ALA A 124 -8.25 -16.92 -16.70
C ALA A 124 -9.70 -16.98 -17.24
N GLU A 125 -10.11 -18.14 -17.77
CA GLU A 125 -11.46 -18.39 -18.31
C GLU A 125 -12.56 -18.45 -17.24
N VAL A 126 -12.24 -18.99 -16.05
CA VAL A 126 -13.17 -19.01 -14.89
C VAL A 126 -13.35 -17.60 -14.33
N VAL A 127 -12.28 -16.81 -14.38
CA VAL A 127 -12.27 -15.44 -13.85
C VAL A 127 -13.08 -14.49 -14.73
N GLU A 128 -13.07 -14.67 -16.06
CA GLU A 128 -13.91 -13.88 -16.98
C GLU A 128 -15.39 -14.27 -16.92
N SER A 129 -15.73 -15.52 -16.61
CA SER A 129 -17.11 -16.00 -16.59
C SER A 129 -17.85 -15.71 -15.29
N VAL A 130 -17.20 -15.85 -14.13
CA VAL A 130 -17.80 -15.60 -12.80
C VAL A 130 -17.56 -14.16 -12.35
N GLY A 131 -16.43 -13.57 -12.73
CA GLY A 131 -16.04 -12.22 -12.34
C GLY A 131 -15.18 -12.18 -11.08
N HIS A 132 -14.18 -11.29 -11.09
CA HIS A 132 -13.19 -11.15 -10.02
C HIS A 132 -13.77 -10.90 -8.62
N THR A 133 -14.81 -10.07 -8.53
CA THR A 133 -15.37 -9.67 -7.21
C THR A 133 -16.15 -10.81 -6.58
N GLU A 134 -16.86 -11.58 -7.40
CA GLU A 134 -17.65 -12.73 -6.95
C GLU A 134 -16.74 -13.85 -6.44
N LEU A 135 -15.66 -14.18 -7.18
CA LEU A 135 -14.70 -15.20 -6.76
C LEU A 135 -14.01 -14.84 -5.43
N ILE A 136 -13.64 -13.57 -5.24
CA ILE A 136 -13.06 -13.11 -3.97
C ILE A 136 -14.10 -13.23 -2.85
N GLY A 137 -15.34 -12.79 -3.10
CA GLY A 137 -16.43 -12.92 -2.13
C GLY A 137 -16.67 -14.37 -1.72
N GLN A 138 -16.74 -15.29 -2.68
CA GLN A 138 -16.91 -16.72 -2.40
C GLN A 138 -15.76 -17.27 -1.56
N ALA A 139 -14.51 -16.97 -1.93
CA ALA A 139 -13.34 -17.41 -1.17
C ALA A 139 -13.33 -16.87 0.27
N MET A 140 -13.83 -15.64 0.51
CA MET A 140 -13.95 -15.08 1.86
C MET A 140 -14.95 -15.84 2.74
N PHE A 141 -16.01 -16.39 2.15
CA PHE A 141 -17.06 -17.12 2.88
C PHE A 141 -16.88 -18.64 2.87
N THR A 142 -15.93 -19.20 2.11
CA THR A 142 -15.62 -20.63 2.12
C THR A 142 -14.25 -20.90 2.74
N ASP A 143 -13.17 -20.50 2.07
CA ASP A 143 -11.80 -20.89 2.43
C ASP A 143 -11.23 -19.98 3.52
N PHE A 144 -11.59 -18.71 3.49
CA PHE A 144 -11.11 -17.66 4.40
C PHE A 144 -12.18 -17.20 5.41
N LEU A 145 -13.13 -18.07 5.75
CA LEU A 145 -14.21 -17.77 6.70
C LEU A 145 -13.67 -17.32 8.07
N LEU A 146 -12.73 -18.07 8.64
CA LEU A 146 -12.16 -17.73 9.95
C LEU A 146 -11.41 -16.37 9.95
N PRO A 147 -10.49 -16.08 9.00
CA PRO A 147 -9.92 -14.74 8.88
C PRO A 147 -10.95 -13.62 8.70
N PHE A 148 -12.03 -13.85 7.96
CA PHE A 148 -13.10 -12.88 7.75
C PHE A 148 -13.85 -12.55 9.06
N GLU A 149 -14.17 -13.55 9.87
CA GLU A 149 -14.78 -13.34 11.20
C GLU A 149 -13.84 -12.59 12.13
N ILE A 150 -12.56 -12.96 12.16
CA ILE A 150 -11.54 -12.28 12.98
C ILE A 150 -11.40 -10.81 12.57
N ALA A 151 -11.40 -10.51 11.27
CA ALA A 151 -11.35 -9.13 10.77
C ALA A 151 -12.59 -8.32 11.20
N SER A 152 -13.77 -8.95 11.23
CA SER A 152 -15.01 -8.31 11.71
C SER A 152 -14.93 -7.95 13.19
N ILE A 153 -14.40 -8.84 14.03
CA ILE A 153 -14.15 -8.57 15.46
C ILE A 153 -13.07 -7.49 15.62
N LEU A 154 -12.00 -7.52 14.82
CA LEU A 154 -10.95 -6.50 14.83
C LEU A 154 -11.52 -5.10 14.56
N LEU A 155 -12.42 -4.97 13.59
CA LEU A 155 -13.10 -3.70 13.28
C LEU A 155 -13.99 -3.23 14.44
N LEU A 156 -14.73 -4.15 15.07
CA LEU A 156 -15.52 -3.84 16.26
C LEU A 156 -14.64 -3.30 17.39
N VAL A 157 -13.53 -3.99 17.69
CA VAL A 157 -12.58 -3.58 18.72
C VAL A 157 -11.93 -2.23 18.37
N ALA A 158 -11.58 -2.00 17.10
CA ALA A 158 -11.01 -0.75 16.65
C ALA A 158 -11.96 0.44 16.86
N ILE A 159 -13.25 0.27 16.53
CA ILE A 159 -14.27 1.32 16.73
C ILE A 159 -14.48 1.59 18.23
N VAL A 160 -14.65 0.55 19.05
CA VAL A 160 -14.82 0.71 20.50
C VAL A 160 -13.59 1.39 21.11
N GLY A 161 -12.38 0.94 20.74
CA GLY A 161 -11.12 1.51 21.20
C GLY A 161 -10.95 2.98 20.80
N ALA A 162 -11.25 3.33 19.55
CA ALA A 162 -11.20 4.71 19.07
C ALA A 162 -12.19 5.62 19.83
N VAL A 163 -13.42 5.15 20.07
CA VAL A 163 -14.44 5.92 20.80
C VAL A 163 -14.04 6.13 22.26
N VAL A 164 -13.58 5.08 22.94
CA VAL A 164 -13.14 5.19 24.35
C VAL A 164 -11.95 6.13 24.49
N LEU A 165 -10.98 6.08 23.57
CA LEU A 165 -9.80 6.94 23.60
C LEU A 165 -10.12 8.41 23.25
N ALA A 166 -11.05 8.63 22.33
CA ALA A 166 -11.47 9.98 21.94
C ALA A 166 -12.45 10.62 22.93
N LYS A 167 -13.08 9.83 23.81
CA LYS A 167 -14.02 10.32 24.81
C LYS A 167 -13.27 11.14 25.85
N ARG A 168 -13.52 12.45 25.87
CA ARG A 168 -13.03 13.34 26.92
C ARG A 168 -13.86 13.11 28.18
N GLU A 169 -13.22 12.74 29.28
CA GLU A 169 -13.86 12.79 30.59
C GLU A 169 -14.18 14.27 30.89
N VAL A 170 -15.46 14.56 31.11
CA VAL A 170 -15.97 15.87 31.54
C VAL A 170 -16.10 15.84 33.04
#